data_AF-A0A0D0AIS2-F1
#
_entry.id   AF-A0A0D0AIS2-F1
#
_cell.length_a   1.000
_cell.length_b   1.000
_cell.length_c   1.000
_cell.angle_alpha   90.00
_cell.angle_beta   90.00
_cell.angle_gamma   90.00
#
_symmetry.space_group_name_H-M   'P 1'
#
loop_
_entity.id
_entity.type
_entity.pdbx_description
1 polymer ?
#
loop_
_entity_poly.entity_id
_entity_poly.type
_entity_poly.pdbx_seq_one_letter_code
_entity_poly.pdbx_strand_id
1 'polypeptide(L)'
;IKPCSQYRNTDLPVPADSKWVKAFLSTAVLWAGSQPNPWEMSESVMADALQDIFDVLYPNVKYTVNQNGTVFAVTQQRFSEWRSNIGSAALAVIVDFCSRIKD
;
A
#
# COMPACT_ATOMS: atom_id res chain seq x y z
N ILE A 1 19.11 -3.66 10.59
CA ILE A 1 17.95 -3.57 9.66
C ILE A 1 17.12 -2.38 10.13
N LYS A 2 16.73 -1.47 9.22
CA LYS A 2 15.95 -0.27 9.57
C LYS A 2 14.47 -0.67 9.78
N PRO A 3 13.77 -0.17 10.80
CA PRO A 3 12.33 -0.46 10.98
C PRO A 3 11.48 0.02 9.79
N CYS A 4 10.43 -0.74 9.43
CA CYS A 4 9.54 -0.40 8.31
C CYS A 4 8.97 1.03 8.39
N SER A 5 8.65 1.51 9.59
CA SER A 5 8.12 2.87 9.82
C SER A 5 9.10 4.00 9.52
N GLN A 6 10.40 3.71 9.46
CA GLN A 6 11.44 4.71 9.24
C GLN A 6 11.83 4.85 7.77
N TYR A 7 11.44 3.90 6.91
CA TYR A 7 11.72 4.02 5.48
C TYR A 7 11.02 5.25 4.90
N ARG A 8 11.74 5.91 3.98
CA ARG A 8 11.30 7.11 3.26
C ARG A 8 11.43 6.87 1.76
N ASN A 9 10.78 7.74 0.99
CA ASN A 9 10.87 7.74 -0.47
C ASN A 9 12.31 7.85 -1.00
N THR A 10 13.22 8.46 -0.24
CA THR A 10 14.64 8.57 -0.59
C THR A 10 15.41 7.24 -0.48
N ASP A 11 14.85 6.25 0.22
CA ASP A 11 15.47 4.94 0.37
C ASP A 11 15.11 3.99 -0.78
N LEU A 12 14.16 4.37 -1.65
CA LEU A 12 13.67 3.52 -2.75
C LEU A 12 14.76 3.25 -3.79
N PRO A 13 14.75 2.06 -4.44
CA PRO A 13 15.67 1.73 -5.52
C PRO A 13 15.37 2.50 -6.82
N VAL A 14 14.25 3.23 -6.85
CA VAL A 14 13.76 4.02 -7.98
C VAL A 14 13.34 5.40 -7.50
N PRO A 15 13.38 6.43 -8.36
CA PRO A 15 12.85 7.74 -8.01
C PRO A 15 11.39 7.64 -7.58
N ALA A 16 11.02 8.37 -6.51
CA ALA A 16 9.65 8.49 -6.05
C ALA A 16 8.82 9.47 -6.92
N ASP A 17 8.87 9.24 -8.23
CA ASP A 17 8.28 10.10 -9.25
C ASP A 17 6.82 9.73 -9.55
N SER A 18 6.27 10.29 -10.63
CA SER A 18 4.91 9.96 -11.06
C SER A 18 4.71 8.49 -11.40
N LYS A 19 5.74 7.78 -11.86
CA LYS A 19 5.64 6.36 -12.19
C LYS A 19 5.55 5.53 -10.92
N TRP A 20 6.32 5.86 -9.89
CA TRP A 20 6.17 5.26 -8.57
C TRP A 20 4.77 5.50 -8.00
N VAL A 21 4.31 6.74 -7.99
CA VAL A 21 3.05 7.09 -7.33
C VAL A 21 1.82 6.63 -8.12
N LYS A 22 1.76 6.92 -9.43
CA LYS A 22 0.55 6.72 -10.24
C LYS A 22 0.48 5.35 -10.92
N ALA A 23 1.60 4.66 -11.08
CA ALA A 23 1.61 3.31 -11.65
C ALA A 23 1.86 2.27 -10.56
N PHE A 24 3.02 2.31 -9.90
CA PHE A 24 3.38 1.26 -8.94
C PHE A 24 2.41 1.20 -7.74
N LEU A 25 2.26 2.30 -7.00
CA LEU A 25 1.39 2.34 -5.82
C LEU A 25 -0.09 2.13 -6.19
N SER A 26 -0.55 2.71 -7.30
CA SER A 26 -1.93 2.52 -7.76
C SER A 26 -2.24 1.06 -8.13
N THR A 27 -1.34 0.38 -8.85
CA THR A 27 -1.47 -1.05 -9.14
C THR A 27 -1.41 -1.89 -7.88
N ALA A 28 -0.52 -1.57 -6.95
CA ALA A 28 -0.42 -2.26 -5.66
C ALA A 28 -1.72 -2.12 -4.84
N VAL A 29 -2.32 -0.93 -4.78
CA VAL A 29 -3.59 -0.70 -4.09
C VAL A 29 -4.75 -1.42 -4.79
N LEU A 30 -4.77 -1.40 -6.13
CA LEU A 30 -5.77 -2.13 -6.91
C LEU A 30 -5.71 -3.63 -6.64
N TRP A 31 -4.50 -4.20 -6.65
CA TRP A 31 -4.28 -5.60 -6.29
C TRP A 31 -4.68 -5.90 -4.84
N ALA A 32 -4.33 -5.04 -3.88
CA ALA A 32 -4.71 -5.23 -2.48
C ALA A 32 -6.23 -5.22 -2.31
N GLY A 33 -6.92 -4.32 -3.02
CA GLY A 33 -8.39 -4.22 -3.03
C GLY A 33 -9.08 -5.41 -3.70
N SER A 34 -8.39 -6.18 -4.53
CA SER A 34 -8.94 -7.39 -5.16
C SER A 34 -8.74 -8.66 -4.34
N GLN A 35 -8.08 -8.59 -3.18
CA GLN A 35 -7.87 -9.77 -2.32
C GLN A 35 -9.15 -10.17 -1.59
N PRO A 36 -9.35 -11.46 -1.24
CA PRO A 36 -10.52 -11.91 -0.48
C PRO A 36 -10.68 -11.19 0.86
N ASN A 37 -9.56 -10.88 1.52
CA ASN A 37 -9.53 -10.03 2.71
C ASN A 37 -8.49 -8.90 2.51
N PRO A 38 -8.93 -7.69 2.12
CA PRO A 38 -8.00 -6.57 1.90
C PRO A 38 -7.41 -6.01 3.20
N TRP A 39 -7.95 -6.37 4.36
CA TRP A 39 -7.51 -5.89 5.67
C TRP A 39 -6.35 -6.71 6.23
N GLU A 40 -6.35 -8.01 5.98
CA GLU A 40 -5.34 -8.95 6.46
C GLU A 40 -4.76 -9.71 5.28
N MET A 41 -3.50 -9.42 4.97
CA MET A 41 -2.74 -10.11 3.92
C MET A 41 -1.43 -10.59 4.52
N SER A 42 -0.98 -11.78 4.14
CA SER A 42 0.33 -12.25 4.57
C SER A 42 1.43 -11.40 3.93
N GLU A 43 2.47 -11.12 4.70
CA GLU A 43 3.60 -10.33 4.21
C GLU A 43 4.34 -11.02 3.05
N SER A 44 4.32 -12.36 2.97
CA SER A 44 4.88 -13.10 1.85
C SER A 44 4.09 -12.88 0.57
N VAL A 45 2.77 -13.04 0.61
CA VAL A 45 1.90 -12.83 -0.56
C VAL A 45 1.98 -11.39 -1.04
N MET A 46 2.06 -10.44 -0.12
CA MET A 46 2.29 -9.04 -0.48
C MET A 46 3.68 -8.83 -1.10
N ALA A 47 4.74 -9.41 -0.56
CA ALA A 47 6.08 -9.27 -1.14
C ALA A 47 6.15 -9.83 -2.56
N ASP A 48 5.55 -11.00 -2.80
CA ASP A 48 5.51 -11.66 -4.12
C ASP A 48 4.74 -10.79 -5.13
N ALA A 49 3.55 -10.30 -4.77
CA ALA A 49 2.78 -9.44 -5.65
C ALA A 49 3.49 -8.11 -5.95
N LEU A 50 4.15 -7.52 -4.95
CA LEU A 50 4.94 -6.31 -5.16
C LEU A 50 6.16 -6.56 -6.03
N GLN A 51 6.78 -7.74 -5.96
CA GLN A 51 7.86 -8.15 -6.86
C GLN A 51 7.35 -8.19 -8.31
N ASP A 52 6.25 -8.87 -8.57
CA ASP A 52 5.67 -8.98 -9.91
C ASP A 52 5.33 -7.60 -10.50
N ILE A 53 4.71 -6.72 -9.71
CA ILE A 53 4.40 -5.35 -10.11
C ILE A 53 5.69 -4.55 -10.37
N PHE A 54 6.71 -4.74 -9.53
CA PHE A 54 7.98 -4.04 -9.65
C PHE A 54 8.70 -4.44 -10.95
N ASP A 55 8.78 -5.73 -11.25
CA ASP A 55 9.48 -6.25 -12.43
C ASP A 55 8.80 -5.81 -13.73
N VAL A 56 7.46 -5.76 -13.75
CA VAL A 56 6.70 -5.26 -14.90
C VAL A 56 6.95 -3.76 -15.12
N LEU A 57 6.98 -2.96 -14.06
CA LEU A 57 7.12 -1.51 -14.18
C LEU A 57 8.58 -1.06 -14.31
N TYR A 58 9.53 -1.78 -13.75
CA TYR A 58 10.95 -1.43 -13.71
C TYR A 58 11.85 -2.58 -14.19
N PRO A 59 11.66 -3.09 -15.43
CA PRO A 59 12.37 -4.29 -15.92
C PRO A 59 13.89 -4.14 -15.98
N ASN A 60 14.39 -2.91 -15.99
CA ASN A 60 15.82 -2.60 -16.04
C ASN A 60 16.46 -2.39 -14.66
N VAL A 61 15.68 -2.51 -13.58
CA VAL A 61 16.15 -2.30 -12.20
C VAL A 61 16.21 -3.65 -11.50
N LYS A 62 17.42 -4.15 -11.27
CA LYS A 62 17.62 -5.39 -10.52
C LYS A 62 17.36 -5.14 -9.04
N TYR A 63 16.18 -5.53 -8.56
CA TYR A 63 15.78 -5.38 -7.18
C TYR A 63 14.89 -6.54 -6.74
N THR A 64 15.14 -7.04 -5.53
CA THR A 64 14.31 -8.07 -4.90
C THR A 64 13.54 -7.45 -3.75
N VAL A 65 12.22 -7.38 -3.91
CA VAL A 65 11.27 -6.98 -2.88
C VAL A 65 11.33 -8.00 -1.75
N ASN A 66 11.63 -7.51 -0.56
CA ASN A 66 11.66 -8.30 0.66
C ASN A 66 10.86 -7.58 1.74
N GLN A 67 10.36 -8.32 2.72
CA GLN A 67 9.50 -7.82 3.81
C GLN A 67 10.18 -6.74 4.66
N ASN A 68 11.52 -6.78 4.73
CA ASN A 68 12.34 -5.82 5.46
C ASN A 68 12.90 -4.70 4.56
N GLY A 69 12.39 -4.60 3.33
CA GLY A 69 12.91 -3.76 2.27
C GLY A 69 12.11 -2.47 2.12
N THR A 70 12.74 -1.46 1.50
CA THR A 70 12.13 -0.14 1.30
C THR A 70 10.84 -0.19 0.47
N VAL A 71 10.80 -0.98 -0.62
CA VAL A 71 9.60 -1.09 -1.48
C VAL A 71 8.42 -1.66 -0.70
N PHE A 72 8.67 -2.71 0.09
CA PHE A 72 7.66 -3.31 0.94
C PHE A 72 7.19 -2.32 2.02
N ALA A 73 8.12 -1.74 2.76
CA ALA A 73 7.82 -0.83 3.87
C ALA A 73 7.03 0.41 3.43
N VAL A 74 7.46 1.09 2.35
CA VAL A 74 6.76 2.27 1.83
C VAL A 74 5.36 1.89 1.31
N THR A 75 5.22 0.75 0.66
CA THR A 75 3.91 0.30 0.16
C THR A 75 2.98 -0.11 1.29
N GLN A 76 3.50 -0.77 2.33
CA GLN A 76 2.76 -1.12 3.54
C GLN A 76 2.23 0.13 4.25
N GLN A 77 3.03 1.19 4.36
CA GLN A 77 2.57 2.48 4.87
C GLN A 77 1.39 3.02 4.04
N ARG A 78 1.49 2.97 2.71
CA ARG A 78 0.40 3.40 1.81
C ARG A 78 -0.85 2.56 1.94
N PHE A 79 -0.73 1.25 2.16
CA PHE A 79 -1.88 0.39 2.41
C PHE A 79 -2.56 0.73 3.74
N SER A 80 -1.78 1.02 4.79
CA SER A 80 -2.33 1.48 6.07
C SER A 80 -3.10 2.79 5.91
N GLU A 81 -2.54 3.78 5.20
CA GLU A 81 -3.23 5.05 4.92
C GLU A 81 -4.54 4.83 4.13
N TRP A 82 -4.49 4.03 3.07
CA TRP A 82 -5.65 3.70 2.24
C TRP A 82 -6.77 3.04 3.07
N ARG A 83 -6.43 2.04 3.89
CA ARG A 83 -7.36 1.36 4.81
C ARG A 83 -7.96 2.33 5.83
N SER A 84 -7.13 3.17 6.45
CA SER A 84 -7.59 4.18 7.40
C SER A 84 -8.55 5.18 6.76
N ASN A 85 -8.29 5.63 5.53
CA ASN A 85 -9.19 6.54 4.81
C ASN A 85 -10.56 5.91 4.55
N ILE A 86 -10.61 4.64 4.15
CA ILE A 86 -11.88 3.91 3.99
C ILE A 86 -12.59 3.80 5.35
N GLY A 87 -11.89 3.39 6.39
CA GLY A 87 -12.47 3.24 7.73
C GLY A 87 -13.04 4.54 8.28
N SER A 88 -12.29 5.64 8.17
CA SER A 88 -12.74 6.97 8.61
C SER A 88 -13.95 7.47 7.82
N ALA A 89 -13.98 7.26 6.51
CA ALA A 89 -15.13 7.63 5.69
C ALA A 89 -16.39 6.84 6.07
N ALA A 90 -16.26 5.52 6.27
CA ALA A 90 -17.37 4.67 6.71
C ALA A 90 -17.90 5.09 8.09
N LEU A 91 -17.00 5.38 9.05
CA LEU A 91 -17.39 5.88 10.37
C LEU A 91 -18.15 7.21 10.29
N ALA A 92 -17.70 8.15 9.46
CA ALA A 92 -18.38 9.43 9.28
C ALA A 92 -19.81 9.25 8.76
N VAL A 93 -20.01 8.36 7.78
CA VAL A 93 -21.35 8.05 7.23
C VAL A 93 -22.26 7.42 8.30
N ILE A 94 -21.74 6.46 9.08
CA ILE A 94 -22.53 5.81 10.14
C ILE A 94 -22.92 6.81 11.23
N VAL A 95 -21.99 7.68 11.63
CA VAL A 95 -22.26 8.72 12.64
C VAL A 95 -23.33 9.70 12.15
N ASP A 96 -23.25 10.15 10.89
CA ASP A 96 -24.26 11.03 10.28
C ASP A 96 -25.63 10.35 10.17
N PHE A 97 -25.68 9.07 9.79
CA PHE A 97 -26.93 8.32 9.76
C PHE A 97 -27.55 8.20 11.15
N CYS A 98 -26.75 7.83 12.16
CA CYS A 98 -27.21 7.66 13.53
C CYS A 98 -27.63 8.99 14.20
N SER A 99 -27.07 10.13 13.81
CA SER A 99 -27.51 11.43 14.34
C SER A 99 -28.89 11.81 13.81
N ARG A 100 -29.20 11.50 12.54
CA ARG A 100 -30.49 11.78 11.89
C ARG A 100 -31.66 10.95 12.39
N ILE A 101 -31.41 9.80 13.03
CA ILE A 101 -32.46 8.89 13.55
C ILE A 101 -32.90 9.27 14.97
N LYS A 102 -32.12 10.11 15.66
CA LYS A 102 -32.40 10.53 17.03
C LYS A 102 -33.32 11.76 17.13
N ASP A 103 -33.69 12.34 15.99
CA ASP A 103 -34.71 13.38 15.82
C ASP A 103 -36.03 12.78 15.32
#